data_AF-Q156W7-F1
#
_entry.id   AF-Q156W7-F1
#
_cell.length_a   1.000
_cell.length_b   1.000
_cell.length_c   1.000
_cell.angle_alpha   90.00
_cell.angle_beta   90.00
_cell.angle_gamma   90.00
#
_symmetry.space_group_name_H-M   'P 1'
#
loop_
_entity.id
_entity.type
_entity.pdbx_description
1 polymer ?
#
loop_
_entity_poly.entity_id
_entity_poly.type
_entity_poly.pdbx_seq_one_letter_code
_entity_poly.pdbx_strand_id
1 'polypeptide(L)'
;ARANADRYAVYWNRSNPRFQVGTLGDGGGYTVEVSINDYLDIYCPHYGAPLPPAERMERYILYMVNGEGHASCDHRHRGFKRWECNRPAAPGGPLKFSEKFQLFTPFSLGFEFRP
;
A
#
# COMPACT_ATOMS: atom_id res chain seq x y z
N ALA A 1 -2.47 -28.40 2.51
CA ALA A 1 -2.24 -27.39 1.46
C ALA A 1 -3.37 -26.38 1.51
N ARG A 2 -3.12 -25.11 1.89
CA ARG A 2 -4.14 -24.06 1.70
C ARG A 2 -4.34 -23.92 0.19
N ALA A 3 -5.51 -24.32 -0.28
CA ALA A 3 -5.85 -24.34 -1.71
C ALA A 3 -6.29 -22.96 -2.24
N ASN A 4 -6.24 -21.90 -1.42
CA ASN A 4 -6.55 -20.55 -1.83
C ASN A 4 -5.48 -19.59 -1.31
N ALA A 5 -5.02 -18.73 -2.20
CA ALA A 5 -4.27 -17.54 -1.85
C ALA A 5 -5.16 -16.62 -1.00
N ASP A 6 -4.67 -16.20 0.16
CA ASP A 6 -5.37 -15.27 1.03
C ASP A 6 -5.24 -13.84 0.46
N ARG A 7 -6.21 -12.97 0.77
CA ARG A 7 -6.22 -11.56 0.35
C ARG A 7 -6.23 -10.65 1.57
N TYR A 8 -5.29 -9.73 1.63
CA TYR A 8 -5.11 -8.80 2.75
C TYR A 8 -5.48 -7.38 2.30
N ALA A 9 -6.50 -6.79 2.92
CA ALA A 9 -6.94 -5.44 2.60
C ALA A 9 -6.25 -4.37 3.46
N VAL A 10 -5.66 -3.38 2.80
CA VAL A 10 -5.00 -2.22 3.41
C VAL A 10 -5.63 -0.93 2.93
N TYR A 11 -6.29 -0.21 3.83
CA TYR A 11 -6.81 1.13 3.56
C TYR A 11 -5.73 2.17 3.85
N TRP A 12 -5.16 2.78 2.80
CA TRP A 12 -3.98 3.63 2.88
C TRP A 12 -4.36 5.10 3.12
N ASN A 13 -4.71 5.44 4.35
CA ASN A 13 -5.05 6.81 4.76
C ASN A 13 -4.60 7.07 6.21
N ARG A 14 -4.48 8.34 6.59
CA ARG A 14 -4.03 8.74 7.94
C ARG A 14 -5.00 8.38 9.05
N SER A 15 -6.28 8.21 8.74
CA SER A 15 -7.32 7.85 9.71
C SER A 15 -7.30 6.36 10.08
N ASN A 16 -6.58 5.51 9.35
CA ASN A 16 -6.46 4.10 9.67
C ASN A 16 -5.52 3.92 10.89
N PRO A 17 -6.04 3.45 12.04
CA PRO A 17 -5.28 3.37 13.28
C PRO A 17 -4.10 2.39 13.18
N ARG A 18 -4.13 1.42 12.25
CA ARG A 18 -3.01 0.48 12.06
C ARG A 18 -1.71 1.16 11.63
N PHE A 19 -1.78 2.36 11.04
CA PHE A 19 -0.61 3.18 10.75
C PHE A 19 -0.18 4.08 11.93
N GLN A 20 -1.01 4.22 12.97
CA GLN A 20 -0.80 5.11 14.11
C GLN A 20 -0.17 4.41 15.33
N VAL A 21 -0.20 3.06 15.36
CA VAL A 21 0.18 2.24 16.53
C VAL A 21 1.68 2.32 16.90
N GLY A 22 2.56 2.91 16.05
CA GLY A 22 3.97 3.16 16.42
C GLY A 22 4.23 4.49 17.15
N THR A 23 3.23 5.05 17.84
CA THR A 23 3.37 6.26 18.69
C THR A 23 3.93 5.97 20.09
N LEU A 24 4.30 4.71 20.39
CA LEU A 24 4.77 4.24 21.70
C LEU A 24 6.16 3.56 21.67
N GLY A 25 7.11 4.11 20.90
CA GLY A 25 8.54 3.75 21.02
C GLY A 25 9.07 2.73 20.01
N ASP A 26 8.20 2.05 19.27
CA ASP A 26 8.56 1.12 18.21
C ASP A 26 8.29 1.86 16.89
N GLY A 27 9.35 2.36 16.23
CA GLY A 27 9.25 3.27 15.08
C GLY A 27 8.06 2.99 14.15
N GLY A 28 7.16 3.97 14.05
CA GLY A 28 5.94 4.00 13.22
C GLY A 28 5.88 3.01 12.05
N GLY A 29 4.81 2.22 11.96
CA GLY A 29 4.61 1.34 10.82
C GLY A 29 3.34 0.49 10.92
N TYR A 30 2.93 -0.07 9.77
CA TYR A 30 1.89 -1.09 9.68
C TYR A 30 2.51 -2.33 9.05
N THR A 31 2.51 -3.45 9.79
CA THR A 31 3.00 -4.75 9.34
C THR A 31 1.84 -5.69 9.01
N VAL A 32 2.02 -6.51 7.97
CA VAL A 32 1.12 -7.61 7.60
C VAL A 32 1.96 -8.85 7.31
N GLU A 33 1.59 -9.97 7.90
CA GLU A 33 2.19 -11.27 7.59
C GLU A 33 1.44 -11.92 6.44
N VAL A 34 2.17 -12.42 5.44
CA VAL A 34 1.63 -12.97 4.20
C VAL A 34 2.39 -14.23 3.80
N SER A 35 1.76 -15.10 3.02
CA SER A 35 2.40 -16.26 2.41
C SER A 35 2.68 -16.03 0.93
N ILE A 36 3.60 -16.84 0.37
CA ILE A 36 3.79 -16.88 -1.07
C ILE A 36 2.46 -17.23 -1.77
N ASN A 37 2.20 -16.51 -2.87
CA ASN A 37 0.98 -16.48 -3.68
C ASN A 37 -0.21 -15.70 -3.11
N ASP A 38 -0.13 -15.19 -1.87
CA ASP A 38 -1.15 -14.29 -1.33
C ASP A 38 -1.19 -12.96 -2.09
N TYR A 39 -2.25 -12.19 -1.83
CA TYR A 39 -2.44 -10.86 -2.40
C TYR A 39 -2.55 -9.77 -1.34
N LEU A 40 -1.90 -8.63 -1.59
CA LEU A 40 -2.13 -7.40 -0.85
C LEU A 40 -2.99 -6.45 -1.69
N ASP A 41 -4.18 -6.14 -1.22
CA ASP A 41 -5.11 -5.23 -1.84
C ASP A 41 -5.05 -3.87 -1.14
N ILE A 42 -4.40 -2.88 -1.75
CA ILE A 42 -4.28 -1.51 -1.24
C ILE A 42 -5.39 -0.64 -1.80
N TYR A 43 -6.18 -0.04 -0.91
CA TYR A 43 -7.25 0.90 -1.21
C TYR A 43 -6.79 2.33 -0.91
N CYS A 44 -6.79 3.18 -1.94
CA CYS A 44 -6.49 4.60 -1.81
C CYS A 44 -7.56 5.35 -0.99
N PRO A 45 -7.23 6.53 -0.43
CA PRO A 45 -8.22 7.43 0.16
C PRO A 45 -9.32 7.76 -0.85
N HIS A 46 -10.58 7.69 -0.42
CA HIS A 46 -11.74 7.98 -1.25
C HIS A 46 -12.75 8.81 -0.45
N TYR A 47 -13.37 9.78 -1.13
CA TYR A 47 -14.32 10.72 -0.57
C TYR A 47 -15.61 10.71 -1.40
N GLY A 48 -16.74 10.49 -0.72
CA GLY A 48 -18.07 10.54 -1.31
C GLY A 48 -18.71 11.94 -1.26
N ALA A 49 -19.84 12.11 -1.93
CA ALA A 49 -20.59 13.36 -1.90
C ALA A 49 -21.32 13.56 -0.54
N PRO A 50 -21.42 14.79 -0.01
CA PRO A 50 -20.82 16.03 -0.54
C PRO A 50 -19.30 16.01 -0.38
N LEU A 51 -18.59 16.35 -1.47
CA LEU A 51 -17.13 16.28 -1.49
C LEU A 51 -16.53 17.36 -0.58
N PRO A 52 -15.51 17.02 0.22
CA PRO A 52 -14.76 18.04 0.95
C PRO A 52 -13.93 18.90 -0.02
N PRO A 53 -13.42 20.05 0.44
CA PRO A 53 -12.45 20.84 -0.31
C PRO A 53 -11.26 20.00 -0.80
N ALA A 54 -10.78 20.30 -2.01
CA ALA A 54 -9.83 19.44 -2.71
C ALA A 54 -8.48 19.30 -2.00
N GLU A 55 -8.08 20.30 -1.21
CA GLU A 55 -6.87 20.34 -0.39
C GLU A 55 -6.94 19.41 0.83
N ARG A 56 -8.15 19.06 1.29
CA ARG A 56 -8.35 18.12 2.39
C ARG A 56 -8.37 16.67 1.93
N MET A 57 -8.51 16.44 0.62
CA MET A 57 -8.50 15.10 0.05
C MET A 57 -7.08 14.57 -0.06
N GLU A 58 -6.78 13.55 0.73
CA GLU A 58 -5.49 12.85 0.72
C GLU A 58 -5.17 12.27 -0.66
N ARG A 59 -3.94 12.48 -1.12
CA ARG A 59 -3.37 11.94 -2.36
C ARG A 59 -1.94 11.51 -2.10
N TYR A 60 -1.53 10.37 -2.66
CA TYR A 60 -0.22 9.78 -2.39
C TYR A 60 0.38 9.13 -3.63
N ILE A 61 1.70 9.05 -3.66
CA ILE A 61 2.43 8.13 -4.53
C ILE A 61 3.02 7.04 -3.63
N LEU A 62 2.77 5.78 -3.95
CA LEU A 62 3.24 4.63 -3.20
C LEU A 62 4.55 4.12 -3.80
N TYR A 63 5.55 3.94 -2.94
CA TYR A 63 6.87 3.44 -3.31
C TYR A 63 7.15 2.14 -2.57
N MET A 64 7.75 1.17 -3.27
CA MET A 64 8.38 0.02 -2.65
C MET A 64 9.84 0.37 -2.41
N VAL A 65 10.26 0.40 -1.14
CA VAL A 65 11.58 0.85 -0.70
C VAL A 65 12.30 -0.27 0.05
N ASN A 66 13.62 -0.17 0.17
CA ASN A 66 14.39 -0.99 1.09
C ASN A 66 14.18 -0.56 2.56
N GLY A 67 14.75 -1.30 3.51
CA GLY A 67 14.60 -1.00 4.94
C GLY A 67 15.11 0.39 5.34
N GLU A 68 16.17 0.88 4.70
CA GLU A 68 16.71 2.22 4.95
C GLU A 68 15.76 3.33 4.46
N GLY A 69 15.16 3.16 3.28
CA GLY A 69 14.14 4.06 2.75
C GLY A 69 12.87 4.07 3.60
N HIS A 70 12.49 2.92 4.17
CA HIS A 70 11.39 2.83 5.14
C HIS A 70 11.71 3.64 6.41
N ALA A 71 12.87 3.40 7.02
CA ALA A 71 13.27 4.06 8.27
C ALA A 71 13.43 5.59 8.14
N SER A 72 13.89 6.06 6.97
CA SER A 72 14.10 7.50 6.70
C SER A 72 12.88 8.19 6.08
N CYS A 73 11.83 7.45 5.72
CA CYS A 73 10.74 7.94 4.87
C CYS A 73 11.21 8.60 3.55
N ASP A 74 12.36 8.18 3.00
CA ASP A 74 12.92 8.71 1.74
C ASP A 74 13.00 7.62 0.67
N HIS A 75 12.26 7.83 -0.43
CA HIS A 75 12.23 6.91 -1.55
C HIS A 75 13.33 7.18 -2.60
N ARG A 76 14.01 8.32 -2.55
CA ARG A 76 14.97 8.74 -3.58
C ARG A 76 16.16 7.79 -3.60
N HIS A 77 16.44 7.21 -4.77
CA HIS A 77 17.50 6.20 -4.98
C HIS A 77 17.39 4.93 -4.10
N ARG A 78 16.27 4.74 -3.37
CA ARG A 78 16.08 3.68 -2.37
C ARG A 78 14.84 2.82 -2.62
N GLY A 79 14.16 3.07 -3.74
CA GLY A 79 12.96 2.33 -4.09
C GLY A 79 12.43 2.65 -5.47
N PHE A 80 11.28 2.04 -5.76
CA PHE A 80 10.58 2.12 -7.02
C PHE A 80 9.18 2.64 -6.80
N LYS A 81 8.76 3.58 -7.65
CA LYS A 81 7.36 4.01 -7.70
C LYS A 81 6.50 2.81 -8.11
N ARG A 82 5.49 2.48 -7.29
CA ARG A 82 4.55 1.38 -7.57
C ARG A 82 3.23 1.90 -8.10
N TRP A 83 2.59 2.81 -7.36
CA TRP A 83 1.22 3.24 -7.65
C TRP A 83 0.97 4.71 -7.29
N GLU A 84 -0.10 5.27 -7.84
CA GLU A 84 -0.55 6.64 -7.57
C GLU A 84 -2.00 6.65 -7.09
N CYS A 85 -2.21 7.13 -5.87
CA CYS A 85 -3.52 7.50 -5.35
C CYS A 85 -3.84 8.95 -5.74
N ASN A 86 -4.17 9.17 -7.02
CA ASN A 86 -4.37 10.51 -7.60
C ASN A 86 -5.85 10.87 -7.88
N ARG A 87 -6.80 9.93 -7.67
CA ARG A 87 -8.25 10.14 -7.90
C ARG A 87 -9.08 9.92 -6.61
N PRO A 88 -9.03 10.84 -5.63
CA PRO A 88 -9.74 10.68 -4.36
C PRO A 88 -11.26 10.79 -4.45
N ALA A 89 -11.80 11.34 -5.55
CA ALA A 89 -13.24 11.47 -5.80
C ALA A 89 -13.70 10.60 -6.99
N ALA A 90 -13.02 9.48 -7.25
CA ALA A 90 -13.37 8.59 -8.35
C ALA A 90 -14.83 8.08 -8.21
N PRO A 91 -15.67 8.15 -9.27
CA PRO A 91 -17.07 7.70 -9.19
C PRO A 91 -17.24 6.22 -8.85
N GLY A 92 -16.27 5.38 -9.23
CA GLY A 92 -16.29 3.93 -9.02
C GLY A 92 -15.82 3.47 -7.63
N GLY A 93 -15.67 4.40 -6.66
CA GLY A 93 -15.12 4.10 -5.35
C GLY A 93 -13.58 4.24 -5.30
N PRO A 94 -12.93 3.72 -4.24
CA PRO A 94 -11.48 3.85 -4.06
C PRO A 94 -10.70 3.16 -5.17
N LEU A 95 -9.63 3.81 -5.65
CA LEU A 95 -8.64 3.13 -6.46
C LEU A 95 -8.07 1.95 -5.65
N LYS A 96 -8.06 0.77 -6.28
CA LYS A 96 -7.54 -0.47 -5.70
C LYS A 96 -6.33 -0.92 -6.50
N PHE A 97 -5.23 -1.17 -5.81
CA PHE A 97 -4.04 -1.79 -6.36
C PHE A 97 -3.80 -3.14 -5.69
N SER A 98 -3.39 -4.14 -6.46
CA SER A 98 -3.19 -5.50 -5.96
C SER A 98 -1.74 -5.91 -6.19
N GLU A 99 -1.04 -6.29 -5.13
CA GLU A 99 0.26 -6.98 -5.19
C GLU A 99 0.04 -8.48 -5.05
N LYS A 100 0.78 -9.30 -5.81
CA LYS A 100 0.82 -10.74 -5.57
C LYS A 100 2.22 -11.12 -5.09
N PHE A 101 2.31 -11.83 -3.98
CA PHE A 101 3.58 -12.31 -3.44
C PHE A 101 4.08 -13.55 -4.19
N GLN A 102 4.40 -13.40 -5.47
CA GLN A 102 4.81 -14.48 -6.36
C GLN A 102 6.32 -14.77 -6.31
N LEU A 103 6.71 -16.03 -6.46
CA LEU A 103 8.13 -16.43 -6.55
C LEU A 103 8.79 -16.01 -7.86
N PHE A 104 8.02 -15.99 -8.95
CA PHE A 104 8.48 -15.71 -10.29
C PHE A 104 7.51 -14.75 -10.96
N THR A 105 8.05 -13.71 -11.57
CA THR A 105 7.23 -12.72 -12.28
C THR A 105 7.31 -12.95 -13.79
N PRO A 106 6.18 -12.98 -14.52
CA PRO A 106 6.20 -13.03 -15.98
C PRO A 106 6.52 -11.67 -16.61
N PHE A 107 6.68 -10.61 -15.81
CA PHE A 107 6.90 -9.24 -16.29
C PHE A 107 8.35 -8.81 -16.03
N SER A 108 9.02 -8.25 -17.04
CA SER A 108 10.45 -7.89 -16.97
C SER A 108 10.79 -6.85 -15.90
N LEU A 109 9.84 -5.99 -15.53
CA LEU A 109 9.98 -5.00 -14.45
C LEU A 109 9.09 -5.35 -13.24
N GLY A 110 8.68 -6.61 -13.14
CA GLY A 110 7.91 -7.15 -12.04
C GLY A 110 8.74 -7.35 -10.78
N PHE A 111 8.08 -7.75 -9.71
CA PHE A 111 8.70 -8.03 -8.43
C PHE A 111 8.50 -9.50 -8.08
N GLU A 112 9.55 -10.09 -7.51
CA GLU A 112 9.57 -11.45 -6.99
C GLU A 112 9.76 -11.41 -5.47
N PHE A 113 9.17 -12.39 -4.79
CA PHE A 113 9.21 -12.50 -3.35
C PHE A 113 9.82 -13.85 -2.94
N ARG A 114 10.33 -13.90 -1.71
CA ARG A 114 10.90 -15.11 -1.10
C ARG A 114 10.21 -15.36 0.25
N PRO A 115 10.04 -16.62 0.67
CA PRO A 115 9.53 -16.97 1.99
C PRO A 115 10.43 -16.44 3.11
#